data_AF-A0A1H3IC32-F1
#
_entry.id   AF-A0A1H3IC32-F1
#
_cell.length_a   1.000
_cell.length_b   1.000
_cell.length_c   1.000
_cell.angle_alpha   90.00
_cell.angle_beta   90.00
_cell.angle_gamma   90.00
#
_symmetry.space_group_name_H-M   'P 1'
#
loop_
_entity.id
_entity.type
_entity.pdbx_description
1 polymer ?
#
loop_
_entity_poly.entity_id
_entity_poly.type
_entity_poly.pdbx_seq_one_letter_code
_entity_poly.pdbx_strand_id
1 'polypeptide(L)'
;MKDLLIMKKLEKSAYYLEIVLTILVAIAIAIGLIDIVKYFLLIFNTGPEGSYVVFKNFLAHTLLLVVGIELMLMLLSHSTSAILELVLYLIARKMLIYGDTMLDLVLGTIAIAGVFAIQKYLEPKKDFVARDEHVYSASTRLEKILEETGADIPSSKGHTLGGLVCNLAEEACVPVSEGTIFESGGLNIKVVTVKDGVIEKVMITKDEEDEEGEDKVDNAETKKGKDNENWHY
;
A
#
# COMPACT_ATOMS: atom_id res chain seq x y z
N MET A 1 0.11 0.22 39.35
CA MET A 1 1.07 -0.92 39.26
C MET A 1 0.43 -2.23 38.81
N LYS A 2 -0.80 -2.58 39.22
CA LYS A 2 -1.47 -3.83 38.78
C LYS A 2 -1.82 -3.85 37.29
N ASP A 3 -2.18 -2.71 36.70
CA ASP A 3 -2.60 -2.62 35.29
C ASP A 3 -1.45 -2.90 34.30
N LEU A 4 -0.22 -2.48 34.65
CA LEU A 4 1.01 -2.77 33.89
C LEU A 4 1.37 -4.26 33.88
N LEU A 5 1.01 -5.01 34.93
CA LEU A 5 1.24 -6.46 34.99
C LEU A 5 0.19 -7.25 34.19
N ILE A 6 -1.04 -6.72 34.12
CA ILE A 6 -2.13 -7.31 33.33
C ILE A 6 -1.85 -7.13 31.85
N MET A 7 -1.44 -5.93 31.40
CA MET A 7 -1.06 -5.68 30.02
C MET A 7 0.09 -6.58 29.55
N LYS A 8 1.16 -6.71 30.34
CA LYS A 8 2.29 -7.61 30.02
C LYS A 8 1.88 -9.10 29.95
N LYS A 9 0.91 -9.53 30.77
CA LYS A 9 0.37 -10.90 30.70
C LYS A 9 -0.48 -11.11 29.45
N LEU A 10 -1.29 -10.13 29.06
CA LEU A 10 -2.12 -10.18 27.87
C LEU A 10 -1.27 -10.19 26.60
N GLU A 11 -0.26 -9.34 26.52
CA GLU A 11 0.68 -9.28 25.40
C GLU A 11 1.39 -10.61 25.19
N LYS A 12 1.91 -11.21 26.26
CA LYS A 12 2.55 -12.53 26.21
C LYS A 12 1.57 -13.65 25.83
N SER A 13 0.31 -13.55 26.24
CA SER A 13 -0.73 -14.52 25.88
C SER A 13 -1.14 -14.38 24.41
N ALA A 14 -1.24 -13.16 23.89
CA ALA A 14 -1.56 -12.89 22.49
C ALA A 14 -0.47 -13.45 21.57
N TYR A 15 0.80 -13.21 21.92
CA TYR A 15 1.94 -13.78 21.19
C TYR A 15 1.92 -15.31 21.14
N TYR A 16 1.56 -15.97 22.25
CA TYR A 16 1.44 -17.43 22.25
C TYR A 16 0.30 -17.93 21.35
N LEU A 17 -0.85 -17.26 21.39
CA LEU A 17 -1.98 -17.58 20.51
C LEU A 17 -1.64 -17.40 19.04
N GLU A 18 -0.89 -16.36 18.69
CA GLU A 18 -0.45 -16.10 17.32
C GLU A 18 0.44 -17.21 16.76
N ILE A 19 1.41 -17.68 17.56
CA ILE A 19 2.26 -18.82 17.18
C ILE A 19 1.39 -20.05 16.94
N VAL A 20 0.45 -20.34 17.85
CA VAL A 20 -0.45 -21.50 17.71
C VAL A 20 -1.30 -21.38 16.45
N LEU A 21 -1.92 -20.23 16.19
CA LEU A 21 -2.73 -19.99 15.00
C LEU A 21 -1.91 -20.14 13.72
N THR A 22 -0.72 -19.56 13.68
CA THR A 22 0.19 -19.66 12.53
C THR A 22 0.55 -21.10 12.23
N ILE A 23 0.87 -21.92 13.25
CA ILE A 23 1.16 -23.35 13.08
C ILE A 23 -0.06 -24.10 12.56
N LEU A 24 -1.26 -23.85 13.11
CA LEU A 24 -2.49 -24.50 12.65
C LEU A 24 -2.81 -24.18 11.19
N VAL A 25 -2.68 -22.90 10.79
CA VAL A 25 -2.88 -22.48 9.40
C VAL A 25 -1.81 -23.13 8.50
N ALA A 26 -0.56 -23.24 8.95
CA ALA A 26 0.50 -23.89 8.18
C ALA A 26 0.22 -25.37 7.90
N ILE A 27 -0.26 -26.10 8.91
CA ILE A 27 -0.66 -27.50 8.73
C ILE A 27 -1.84 -27.60 7.76
N ALA A 28 -2.84 -26.72 7.88
CA ALA A 28 -4.00 -26.71 6.98
C ALA A 28 -3.59 -26.45 5.51
N ILE A 29 -2.66 -25.53 5.27
CA ILE A 29 -2.13 -25.27 3.92
C ILE A 29 -1.36 -26.48 3.39
N ALA A 30 -0.51 -27.10 4.22
CA ALA A 30 0.24 -28.29 3.82
C ALA A 30 -0.70 -29.44 3.39
N ILE A 31 -1.79 -29.67 4.14
CA ILE A 31 -2.82 -30.65 3.77
C ILE A 31 -3.52 -30.23 2.47
N GLY A 32 -3.89 -28.95 2.34
CA GLY A 32 -4.53 -28.42 1.14
C GLY A 32 -3.68 -28.60 -0.12
N LEU A 33 -2.36 -28.43 -0.03
CA LEU A 33 -1.44 -28.64 -1.16
C LEU A 33 -1.49 -30.08 -1.67
N ILE A 34 -1.59 -31.06 -0.78
CA ILE A 34 -1.75 -32.47 -1.14
C ILE A 34 -3.06 -32.68 -1.92
N ASP A 35 -4.14 -32.01 -1.51
CA ASP A 35 -5.42 -32.12 -2.21
C ASP A 35 -5.39 -31.47 -3.60
N ILE A 36 -4.67 -30.37 -3.80
CA ILE A 36 -4.47 -29.78 -5.13
C ILE A 36 -3.83 -30.78 -6.09
N VAL A 37 -2.81 -31.53 -5.63
CA VAL A 37 -2.16 -32.58 -6.45
C VAL A 37 -3.15 -33.69 -6.81
N LYS A 38 -4.00 -34.13 -5.86
CA LYS A 38 -5.04 -35.13 -6.14
C LYS A 38 -6.05 -34.64 -7.17
N TYR A 39 -6.55 -33.41 -7.02
CA TYR A 39 -7.48 -32.82 -7.97
C TYR A 39 -6.85 -32.65 -9.35
N PHE A 40 -5.57 -32.26 -9.42
CA PHE A 40 -4.84 -32.15 -10.68
C PHE A 40 -4.82 -33.50 -11.43
N LEU A 41 -4.47 -34.59 -10.74
CA LEU A 41 -4.50 -35.93 -11.33
C LEU A 41 -5.92 -36.38 -11.71
N LEU A 42 -6.93 -36.00 -10.93
CA LEU A 42 -8.32 -36.32 -11.19
C LEU A 42 -8.83 -35.66 -12.48
N ILE A 43 -8.42 -34.41 -12.77
CA ILE A 43 -8.79 -33.70 -14.00
C ILE A 43 -8.32 -34.47 -15.24
N PHE A 44 -7.09 -34.99 -15.24
CA PHE A 44 -6.56 -35.77 -16.37
C PHE A 44 -7.29 -37.08 -16.62
N ASN A 45 -7.81 -37.70 -15.55
CA ASN A 45 -8.47 -39.00 -15.63
C ASN A 45 -10.00 -38.90 -15.84
N THR A 46 -10.57 -37.71 -15.75
CA THR A 46 -12.02 -37.50 -15.85
C THR A 46 -12.41 -37.20 -17.30
N GLY A 47 -13.44 -37.89 -17.81
CA GLY A 47 -13.98 -37.63 -19.16
C GLY A 47 -14.62 -36.23 -19.32
N PRO A 48 -14.92 -35.80 -20.55
CA PRO A 48 -15.36 -34.44 -20.87
C PRO A 48 -16.57 -33.94 -20.06
N GLU A 49 -17.54 -34.82 -19.78
CA GLU A 49 -18.79 -34.49 -19.08
C GLU A 49 -18.59 -34.15 -17.59
N GLY A 50 -17.56 -34.71 -16.95
CA GLY A 50 -17.25 -34.47 -15.53
C GLY A 50 -16.13 -33.44 -15.31
N SER A 51 -15.33 -33.16 -16.35
CA SER A 51 -14.13 -32.34 -16.26
C SER A 51 -14.42 -30.92 -15.76
N TYR A 52 -15.55 -30.32 -16.17
CA TYR A 52 -15.94 -28.97 -15.74
C TYR A 52 -16.14 -28.87 -14.22
N VAL A 53 -16.84 -29.84 -13.61
CA VAL A 53 -17.11 -29.82 -12.16
C VAL A 53 -15.83 -30.07 -11.37
N VAL A 54 -15.00 -31.02 -11.82
CA VAL A 54 -13.71 -31.30 -11.19
C VAL A 54 -12.79 -30.09 -11.28
N PHE A 55 -12.77 -29.40 -12.43
CA PHE A 55 -11.98 -28.19 -12.63
C PHE A 55 -12.49 -27.02 -11.75
N LYS A 56 -13.81 -26.83 -11.62
CA LYS A 56 -14.39 -25.85 -10.69
C LYS A 56 -13.93 -26.12 -9.26
N ASN A 57 -13.98 -27.38 -8.81
CA ASN A 57 -13.55 -27.77 -7.46
C ASN A 57 -12.04 -27.60 -7.25
N PHE A 58 -11.22 -27.89 -8.26
CA PHE A 58 -9.79 -27.62 -8.25
C PHE A 58 -9.48 -26.13 -8.07
N LEU A 59 -10.14 -25.26 -8.84
CA LEU A 59 -9.99 -23.81 -8.71
C LEU A 59 -10.45 -23.34 -7.33
N ALA A 60 -11.58 -23.86 -6.84
CA ALA A 60 -12.11 -23.55 -5.52
C ALA A 60 -11.11 -23.85 -4.39
N HIS A 61 -10.51 -25.04 -4.38
CA HIS A 61 -9.51 -25.42 -3.39
C HIS A 61 -8.22 -24.60 -3.55
N THR A 62 -7.76 -24.39 -4.78
CA THR A 62 -6.53 -23.64 -5.06
C THR A 62 -6.64 -22.21 -4.55
N LEU A 63 -7.73 -21.54 -4.90
CA LEU A 63 -7.93 -20.14 -4.55
C LEU A 63 -8.16 -19.97 -3.04
N LEU A 64 -8.85 -20.91 -2.38
CA LEU A 64 -8.95 -20.97 -0.92
C LEU A 64 -7.57 -21.15 -0.24
N LEU A 65 -6.69 -21.96 -0.84
CA LEU A 65 -5.33 -22.15 -0.35
C LEU A 65 -4.49 -20.88 -0.46
N VAL A 66 -4.62 -20.13 -1.56
CA VAL A 66 -3.98 -18.81 -1.70
C VAL A 66 -4.44 -17.84 -0.60
N VAL A 67 -5.75 -17.80 -0.30
CA VAL A 67 -6.27 -17.02 0.84
C VAL A 67 -5.61 -17.44 2.16
N GLY A 68 -5.45 -18.75 2.38
CA GLY A 68 -4.78 -19.26 3.57
C GLY A 68 -3.32 -18.81 3.69
N ILE A 69 -2.59 -18.79 2.56
CA ILE A 69 -1.19 -18.33 2.50
C ILE A 69 -1.12 -16.84 2.84
N GLU A 70 -1.96 -16.01 2.22
CA GLU A 70 -1.98 -14.57 2.46
C GLU A 70 -2.35 -14.25 3.91
N LEU A 71 -3.33 -14.97 4.48
CA LEU A 71 -3.69 -14.84 5.90
C LEU A 71 -2.50 -15.19 6.81
N MET A 72 -1.77 -16.27 6.51
CA MET A 72 -0.57 -16.63 7.28
C MET A 72 0.50 -15.54 7.21
N LEU A 73 0.78 -15.00 6.01
CA LEU A 73 1.74 -13.91 5.85
C LEU A 73 1.32 -12.65 6.61
N MET A 74 0.02 -12.39 6.72
CA MET A 74 -0.50 -11.30 7.54
C MET A 74 -0.35 -11.53 9.03
N LEU A 75 -0.57 -12.77 9.51
CA LEU A 75 -0.30 -13.12 10.90
C LEU A 75 1.19 -12.95 11.24
N LEU A 76 2.08 -13.37 10.34
CA LEU A 76 3.53 -13.29 10.54
C LEU A 76 4.11 -11.87 10.46
N SER A 77 3.59 -11.04 9.56
CA SER A 77 4.15 -9.71 9.30
C SER A 77 3.67 -8.63 10.27
N HIS A 78 2.69 -8.93 11.13
CA HIS A 78 2.03 -7.96 12.03
C HIS A 78 1.56 -6.66 11.35
N SER A 79 1.47 -6.64 10.02
CA SER A 79 1.26 -5.43 9.23
C SER A 79 -0.19 -5.35 8.78
N THR A 80 -0.96 -4.51 9.47
CA THR A 80 -2.38 -4.27 9.17
C THR A 80 -2.57 -3.32 7.97
N SER A 81 -1.49 -2.72 7.44
CA SER A 81 -1.57 -1.65 6.44
C SER A 81 -2.07 -2.10 5.06
N ALA A 82 -2.05 -3.40 4.76
CA ALA A 82 -2.52 -3.96 3.48
C ALA A 82 -3.81 -4.78 3.62
N ILE A 83 -4.51 -4.70 4.76
CA ILE A 83 -5.66 -5.56 5.02
C ILE A 83 -6.84 -5.27 4.09
N LEU A 84 -7.05 -4.00 3.71
CA LEU A 84 -8.13 -3.62 2.78
C LEU A 84 -7.87 -4.12 1.36
N GLU A 85 -6.62 -4.01 0.88
CA GLU A 85 -6.22 -4.52 -0.42
C GLU A 85 -6.36 -6.04 -0.49
N LEU A 86 -5.94 -6.73 0.58
CA LEU A 86 -6.18 -8.17 0.70
C LEU A 86 -7.67 -8.47 0.68
N VAL A 87 -8.49 -7.83 1.52
CA VAL A 87 -9.94 -8.08 1.58
C VAL A 87 -10.59 -7.88 0.20
N LEU A 88 -10.19 -6.84 -0.55
CA LEU A 88 -10.66 -6.61 -1.91
C LEU A 88 -10.33 -7.78 -2.85
N TYR A 89 -9.07 -8.22 -2.85
CA TYR A 89 -8.62 -9.36 -3.65
C TYR A 89 -9.33 -10.66 -3.27
N LEU A 90 -9.53 -10.89 -1.97
CA LEU A 90 -10.25 -12.05 -1.45
C LEU A 90 -11.71 -12.08 -1.92
N ILE A 91 -12.42 -10.95 -1.86
CA ILE A 91 -13.81 -10.86 -2.30
C ILE A 91 -13.90 -11.13 -3.80
N ALA A 92 -13.06 -10.46 -4.61
CA ALA A 92 -13.10 -10.58 -6.07
C ALA A 92 -12.90 -12.03 -6.54
N ARG A 93 -11.87 -12.70 -6.01
CA ARG A 93 -11.56 -14.08 -6.36
C ARG A 93 -12.60 -15.08 -5.86
N LYS A 94 -13.10 -14.89 -4.65
CA LYS A 94 -14.16 -15.76 -4.10
C LYS A 94 -15.45 -15.63 -4.90
N MET A 95 -15.80 -14.43 -5.34
CA MET A 95 -16.96 -14.17 -6.20
C MET A 95 -16.85 -14.89 -7.55
N LEU A 96 -15.65 -14.98 -8.13
CA LEU A 96 -15.42 -15.65 -9.41
C LEU A 96 -15.75 -17.15 -9.39
N ILE A 97 -15.58 -17.80 -8.23
CA ILE A 97 -15.73 -19.26 -8.09
C ILE A 97 -17.08 -19.65 -7.48
N TYR A 98 -17.51 -18.88 -6.47
CA TYR A 98 -18.67 -19.18 -5.62
C TYR A 98 -19.85 -18.24 -5.88
N GLY A 99 -19.74 -17.32 -6.83
CA GLY A 99 -20.86 -16.49 -7.29
C GLY A 99 -21.84 -17.32 -8.10
N ASP A 100 -22.58 -18.21 -7.45
CA ASP A 100 -23.52 -19.11 -8.10
C ASP A 100 -24.85 -18.42 -8.43
N THR A 101 -25.23 -17.38 -7.67
CA THR A 101 -26.45 -16.60 -7.94
C THR A 101 -26.15 -15.16 -8.34
N MET A 102 -27.07 -14.56 -9.11
CA MET A 102 -26.97 -13.13 -9.45
C MET A 102 -26.97 -12.23 -8.21
N LEU A 103 -27.64 -12.63 -7.13
CA LEU A 103 -27.65 -11.88 -5.87
C LEU A 103 -26.27 -11.90 -5.20
N ASP A 104 -25.57 -13.03 -5.22
CA ASP A 104 -24.21 -13.13 -4.66
C ASP A 104 -23.25 -12.19 -5.40
N LEU A 105 -23.43 -12.07 -6.72
CA LEU A 105 -22.64 -11.18 -7.56
C LEU A 105 -22.90 -9.70 -7.24
N VAL A 106 -24.17 -9.33 -7.06
CA VAL A 106 -24.57 -7.95 -6.69
C VAL A 106 -24.06 -7.60 -5.29
N LEU A 107 -24.24 -8.49 -4.31
CA LEU A 107 -23.77 -8.28 -2.95
C LEU A 107 -22.24 -8.21 -2.88
N GLY A 108 -21.54 -9.08 -3.61
CA GLY A 108 -20.09 -9.03 -3.75
C GLY A 108 -19.60 -7.71 -4.37
N THR A 109 -20.29 -7.23 -5.40
CA THR A 109 -19.98 -5.93 -6.03
C THR A 109 -20.22 -4.77 -5.07
N ILE A 110 -21.30 -4.78 -4.30
CA ILE A 110 -21.58 -3.77 -3.26
C ILE A 110 -20.51 -3.80 -2.16
N ALA A 111 -20.07 -4.99 -1.76
CA ALA A 111 -19.00 -5.14 -0.77
C ALA A 111 -17.67 -4.56 -1.29
N ILE A 112 -17.30 -4.84 -2.54
CA ILE A 112 -16.13 -4.25 -3.21
C ILE A 112 -16.24 -2.72 -3.24
N ALA A 113 -17.40 -2.18 -3.64
CA ALA A 113 -17.63 -0.74 -3.65
C ALA A 113 -17.51 -0.12 -2.25
N GLY A 114 -17.98 -0.81 -1.21
CA GLY A 114 -17.82 -0.41 0.19
C GLY A 114 -16.37 -0.37 0.63
N VAL A 115 -15.57 -1.38 0.28
CA VAL A 115 -14.12 -1.40 0.56
C VAL A 115 -13.42 -0.24 -0.13
N PHE A 116 -13.73 0.02 -1.41
CA PHE A 116 -13.20 1.18 -2.13
C PHE A 116 -13.63 2.52 -1.52
N ALA A 117 -14.88 2.62 -1.04
CA ALA A 117 -15.33 3.81 -0.34
C ALA A 117 -14.56 4.02 0.97
N ILE A 118 -14.35 2.97 1.77
CA ILE A 118 -13.52 3.04 2.97
C ILE A 118 -12.10 3.45 2.61
N GLN A 119 -11.50 2.86 1.57
CA GLN A 119 -10.17 3.21 1.10
C GLN A 119 -10.07 4.68 0.66
N LYS A 120 -11.12 5.21 0.03
CA LYS A 120 -11.14 6.59 -0.49
C LYS A 120 -11.44 7.65 0.57
N TYR A 121 -12.33 7.35 1.52
CA TYR A 121 -12.88 8.33 2.46
C TYR A 121 -12.36 8.19 3.89
N LEU A 122 -11.89 7.00 4.27
CA LEU A 122 -11.43 6.69 5.63
C LEU A 122 -9.91 6.53 5.73
N GLU A 123 -9.21 6.23 4.64
CA GLU A 123 -7.77 6.49 4.65
C GLU A 123 -7.63 8.02 4.76
N PRO A 124 -7.10 8.55 5.88
CA PRO A 124 -6.68 9.94 5.88
C PRO A 124 -5.81 10.06 4.65
N LYS A 125 -6.11 11.04 3.77
CA LYS A 125 -5.32 11.29 2.55
C LYS A 125 -3.89 11.03 2.97
N LYS A 126 -3.33 9.91 2.52
CA LYS A 126 -1.93 9.63 2.75
C LYS A 126 -1.28 10.66 1.85
N ASP A 127 -1.18 11.88 2.34
CA ASP A 127 0.02 12.64 2.17
C ASP A 127 1.11 11.61 2.37
N PHE A 128 1.83 11.35 1.28
CA PHE A 128 3.03 10.55 1.14
C PHE A 128 3.98 10.74 2.35
N VAL A 129 3.65 10.19 3.51
CA VAL A 129 4.35 10.47 4.78
C VAL A 129 4.48 9.19 5.62
N ALA A 130 3.79 8.11 5.26
CA ALA A 130 3.89 6.84 5.96
C ALA A 130 4.80 5.86 5.22
N ARG A 131 6.05 6.26 4.94
CA ARG A 131 7.22 5.39 4.68
C ARG A 131 8.54 6.11 4.38
N ASP A 132 8.59 7.42 4.47
CA ASP A 132 9.82 8.16 4.20
C ASP A 132 10.73 8.22 5.42
N GLU A 133 11.98 7.80 5.25
CA GLU A 133 13.07 7.86 6.23
C GLU A 133 13.42 9.33 6.62
N HIS A 134 12.82 10.31 5.95
CA HIS A 134 13.15 11.73 6.00
C HIS A 134 12.09 12.64 6.65
N VAL A 135 11.29 12.11 7.59
CA VAL A 135 10.41 12.94 8.44
C VAL A 135 11.12 13.32 9.73
N TYR A 136 11.39 14.61 9.89
CA TYR A 136 12.15 15.15 11.01
C TYR A 136 11.26 16.02 11.92
N SER A 137 11.63 16.09 13.20
CA SER A 137 11.04 17.06 14.13
C SER A 137 11.39 18.49 13.69
N ALA A 138 10.47 19.43 13.83
CA ALA A 138 10.71 20.84 13.55
C ALA A 138 11.83 21.45 14.42
N SER A 139 12.09 20.86 15.59
CA SER A 139 13.20 21.24 16.47
C SER A 139 14.56 20.69 16.03
N THR A 140 14.60 19.84 15.00
CA THR A 140 15.84 19.31 14.44
C THR A 140 16.67 20.47 13.89
N ARG A 141 17.96 20.44 14.21
CA ARG A 141 18.93 21.41 13.75
C ARG A 141 19.14 21.29 12.25
N LEU A 142 19.16 22.43 11.58
CA LEU A 142 19.29 22.48 10.13
C LEU A 142 20.63 21.89 9.69
N GLU A 143 21.71 22.13 10.43
CA GLU A 143 23.06 21.67 10.08
C GLU A 143 23.16 20.14 9.95
N LYS A 144 22.45 19.41 10.81
CA LYS A 144 22.42 17.94 10.77
C LYS A 144 21.79 17.43 9.47
N ILE A 145 20.74 18.10 9.02
CA ILE A 145 20.04 17.74 7.79
C ILE A 145 20.89 18.07 6.57
N LEU A 146 21.55 19.23 6.55
CA LEU A 146 22.44 19.61 5.45
C LEU A 146 23.63 18.66 5.32
N GLU A 147 24.18 18.17 6.43
CA GLU A 147 25.24 17.16 6.43
C GLU A 147 24.75 15.80 5.88
N GLU A 148 23.49 15.43 6.18
CA GLU A 148 22.86 14.18 5.68
C GLU A 148 22.43 14.27 4.20
N THR A 149 21.96 15.43 3.72
CA THR A 149 21.37 15.59 2.37
C THR A 149 22.29 16.27 1.35
N GLY A 150 23.36 16.93 1.80
CA GLY A 150 24.29 17.68 0.95
C GLY A 150 23.69 18.96 0.33
N ALA A 151 22.57 19.45 0.86
CA ALA A 151 21.89 20.65 0.36
C ALA A 151 22.61 21.95 0.76
N ASP A 152 22.49 22.99 -0.08
CA ASP A 152 23.06 24.32 0.18
C ASP A 152 21.93 25.30 0.52
N ILE A 153 21.55 25.32 1.80
CA ILE A 153 20.57 26.29 2.33
C ILE A 153 21.33 27.35 3.13
N PRO A 154 21.15 28.65 2.81
CA PRO A 154 21.81 29.72 3.55
C PRO A 154 21.37 29.70 5.02
N SER A 155 22.33 29.55 5.93
CA SER A 155 22.09 29.49 7.39
C SER A 155 21.46 30.76 7.97
N SER A 156 21.28 31.83 7.19
CA SER A 156 20.55 33.03 7.57
C SER A 156 19.05 32.83 7.68
N LYS A 157 18.50 31.72 7.14
CA LYS A 157 17.07 31.42 7.15
C LYS A 157 16.61 30.63 8.37
N GLY A 158 17.47 30.38 9.36
CA GLY A 158 17.09 29.75 10.64
C GLY A 158 18.02 28.61 11.05
N HIS A 159 18.02 28.25 12.34
CA HIS A 159 18.88 27.20 12.91
C HIS A 159 18.17 25.85 13.10
N THR A 160 16.85 25.83 12.96
CA THR A 160 16.02 24.60 13.04
C THR A 160 15.11 24.52 11.83
N LEU A 161 14.63 23.32 11.51
CA LEU A 161 13.68 23.12 10.40
C LEU A 161 12.40 23.94 10.56
N GLY A 162 11.87 24.02 11.79
CA GLY A 162 10.71 24.86 12.09
C GLY A 162 11.00 26.34 11.87
N GLY A 163 12.18 26.82 12.27
CA GLY A 163 12.61 28.20 12.02
C GLY A 163 12.77 28.50 10.53
N LEU A 164 13.34 27.56 9.77
CA LEU A 164 13.46 27.66 8.32
C LEU A 164 12.09 27.76 7.64
N VAL A 165 11.17 26.87 7.99
CA VAL A 165 9.80 26.90 7.45
C VAL A 165 9.07 28.19 7.80
N CYS A 166 9.20 28.69 9.03
CA CYS A 166 8.60 29.97 9.42
C CYS A 166 9.13 31.13 8.58
N ASN A 167 10.45 31.20 8.36
CA ASN A 167 11.03 32.27 7.54
C ASN A 167 10.64 32.15 6.07
N LEU A 168 10.59 30.94 5.50
CA LEU A 168 10.12 30.72 4.12
C LEU A 168 8.64 31.09 3.97
N ALA A 169 7.81 30.81 4.99
CA ALA A 169 6.41 31.20 5.02
C ALA A 169 6.21 32.72 5.07
N GLU A 170 7.03 33.41 5.87
CA GLU A 170 7.04 34.88 5.93
C GLU A 170 7.51 35.51 4.59
N GLU A 171 8.58 34.99 3.99
CA GLU A 171 9.08 35.43 2.68
C GLU A 171 8.03 35.23 1.58
N ALA A 172 7.33 34.09 1.58
CA ALA A 172 6.30 33.76 0.60
C ALA A 172 4.95 34.43 0.89
N CYS A 173 4.78 35.08 2.05
CA CYS A 173 3.50 35.60 2.55
C CYS A 173 2.39 34.51 2.60
N VAL A 174 2.76 33.27 2.94
CA VAL A 174 1.85 32.13 3.04
C VAL A 174 1.73 31.68 4.50
N PRO A 175 0.53 31.42 5.04
CA PRO A 175 0.39 30.91 6.39
C PRO A 175 0.91 29.48 6.51
N VAL A 176 1.66 29.18 7.57
CA VAL A 176 2.14 27.82 7.86
C VAL A 176 0.95 26.91 8.18
N SER A 177 0.59 26.05 7.23
CA SER A 177 -0.51 25.08 7.35
C SER A 177 -0.03 23.67 6.99
N GLU A 178 -0.65 22.64 7.57
CA GLU A 178 -0.37 21.26 7.19
C GLU A 178 -0.54 21.05 5.68
N GLY A 179 0.43 20.37 5.07
CA GLY A 179 0.47 20.10 3.63
C GLY A 179 1.15 21.17 2.78
N THR A 180 1.53 22.32 3.36
CA THR A 180 2.26 23.38 2.63
C THR A 180 3.67 22.92 2.27
N ILE A 181 4.14 23.25 1.06
CA ILE A 181 5.46 22.88 0.55
C ILE A 181 6.25 24.15 0.25
N PHE A 182 7.51 24.16 0.64
CA PHE A 182 8.47 25.22 0.34
C PHE A 182 9.70 24.62 -0.34
N GLU A 183 10.27 25.35 -1.28
CA GLU A 183 11.47 24.95 -2.02
C GLU A 183 12.65 25.83 -1.59
N SER A 184 13.76 25.21 -1.21
CA SER A 184 14.98 25.95 -0.86
C SER A 184 16.22 25.06 -0.96
N GLY A 185 17.21 25.49 -1.74
CA GLY A 185 18.51 24.81 -1.82
C GLY A 185 18.46 23.40 -2.42
N GLY A 186 17.54 23.16 -3.37
CA GLY A 186 17.32 21.84 -4.00
C GLY A 186 16.61 20.84 -3.10
N LEU A 187 15.87 21.33 -2.11
CA LEU A 187 15.03 20.53 -1.23
C LEU A 187 13.59 21.02 -1.26
N ASN A 188 12.67 20.07 -1.37
CA ASN A 188 11.26 20.20 -1.07
C ASN A 188 11.00 19.97 0.43
N ILE A 189 10.50 20.99 1.11
CA ILE A 189 10.24 21.02 2.54
C ILE A 189 8.73 21.06 2.75
N LYS A 190 8.13 19.92 3.12
CA LYS A 190 6.68 19.80 3.37
C LYS A 190 6.36 19.85 4.85
N VAL A 191 5.42 20.71 5.23
CA VAL A 191 4.87 20.77 6.60
C VAL A 191 3.94 19.58 6.80
N VAL A 192 4.29 18.70 7.74
CA VAL A 192 3.55 17.45 7.98
C VAL A 192 2.54 17.59 9.10
N THR A 193 2.91 18.23 10.21
CA THR A 193 2.05 18.36 11.37
C THR A 193 2.21 19.72 12.02
N VAL A 194 1.09 20.41 12.25
CA VAL A 194 1.03 21.67 12.98
C VAL A 194 0.05 21.50 14.12
N LYS A 195 0.51 21.71 15.36
CA LYS A 195 -0.32 21.57 16.55
C LYS A 195 -0.27 22.84 17.38
N ASP A 196 -1.44 23.37 17.73
CA ASP A 196 -1.57 24.59 18.53
C ASP A 196 -0.78 25.79 17.97
N GLY A 197 -0.66 25.87 16.64
CA GLY A 197 0.09 26.92 15.94
C GLY A 197 1.61 26.72 15.88
N VAL A 198 2.11 25.58 16.36
CA VAL A 198 3.54 25.21 16.33
C VAL A 198 3.76 24.08 15.34
N ILE A 199 4.79 24.20 14.49
CA ILE A 199 5.21 23.13 13.59
C ILE A 199 5.84 22.02 14.42
N GLU A 200 5.32 20.78 14.33
CA GLU A 200 5.91 19.64 15.04
C GLU A 200 6.78 18.78 14.12
N LYS A 201 6.35 18.57 12.87
CA LYS A 201 7.03 17.67 11.93
C LYS A 201 7.13 18.26 10.53
N VAL A 202 8.27 18.02 9.90
CA VAL A 202 8.62 18.48 8.57
C VAL A 202 9.20 17.30 7.79
N MET A 203 8.77 17.11 6.56
CA MET A 203 9.31 16.13 5.63
C MET A 203 10.22 16.84 4.65
N ILE A 204 11.37 16.23 4.37
CA ILE A 204 12.37 16.78 3.46
C ILE A 204 12.61 15.77 2.36
N THR A 205 12.50 16.22 1.12
CA THR A 205 12.76 15.43 -0.08
C THR A 205 13.67 16.24 -1.00
N LYS A 206 14.60 15.58 -1.70
CA LYS A 206 15.48 16.26 -2.65
C LYS A 206 14.72 16.57 -3.94
N ASP A 207 14.99 17.73 -4.52
CA ASP A 207 14.53 18.04 -5.88
C ASP A 207 15.30 17.16 -6.85
N GLU A 208 14.66 16.12 -7.37
CA GLU A 208 15.18 15.34 -8.49
C GLU A 208 15.02 16.17 -9.78
N GLU A 209 16.00 17.01 -10.08
CA GLU A 209 16.33 17.35 -11.46
C GLU A 209 17.46 16.41 -11.91
N ASP A 210 17.11 15.45 -12.76
CA ASP A 210 17.92 14.42 -13.45
C ASP A 210 17.77 12.95 -12.97
N GLU A 211 16.56 12.37 -13.18
CA GLU A 211 16.42 11.05 -13.81
C GLU A 211 15.30 11.12 -14.88
N GLU A 212 15.59 11.72 -16.03
CA GLU A 212 14.90 11.34 -17.28
C GLU A 212 15.62 10.12 -17.86
N GLY A 213 14.99 8.94 -17.80
CA GLY A 213 15.41 7.76 -18.54
C GLY A 213 14.64 6.48 -18.19
N GLU A 214 13.69 6.11 -19.06
CA GLU A 214 12.98 4.81 -19.16
C GLU A 214 11.90 4.56 -18.09
N ASP A 215 10.59 4.45 -18.36
CA ASP A 215 9.84 4.18 -19.58
C ASP A 215 8.45 4.84 -19.50
N LYS A 216 8.15 5.73 -20.44
CA LYS A 216 6.79 5.94 -20.94
C LYS A 216 6.80 5.74 -22.45
N VAL A 217 6.40 4.54 -22.86
CA VAL A 217 6.01 4.14 -24.21
C VAL A 217 4.78 3.24 -23.93
N ASP A 218 3.53 3.57 -24.26
CA ASP A 218 2.99 4.29 -25.40
C ASP A 218 1.66 4.97 -25.03
N ASN A 219 1.46 6.21 -25.49
CA ASN A 219 0.13 6.62 -25.93
C ASN A 219 0.24 7.41 -27.23
N ALA A 220 -0.40 6.85 -28.25
CA ALA A 220 -1.12 7.54 -29.32
C ALA A 220 -0.47 8.75 -30.02
N GLU A 221 -0.35 8.55 -31.34
CA GLU A 221 -0.60 9.53 -32.40
C GLU A 221 0.49 10.56 -32.72
N THR A 222 1.20 10.29 -33.82
CA THR A 222 1.56 11.33 -34.79
C THR A 222 0.81 11.08 -36.10
N LYS A 223 -0.20 11.91 -36.35
CA LYS A 223 -0.68 12.23 -37.70
C LYS A 223 0.30 13.22 -38.35
N LYS A 224 0.83 12.89 -39.53
CA LYS A 224 0.50 13.58 -40.81
C LYS A 224 1.56 13.36 -41.90
N GLY A 225 1.06 13.10 -43.10
CA GLY A 225 1.68 13.43 -44.38
C GLY A 225 2.12 12.19 -45.15
N LYS A 226 1.29 11.75 -46.12
CA LYS A 226 1.51 11.97 -47.57
C LYS A 226 2.51 10.89 -48.08
N ASP A 227 2.13 9.89 -48.89
CA ASP A 227 1.54 9.96 -50.23
C ASP A 227 1.04 8.57 -50.70
N ASN A 228 0.05 8.60 -51.60
CA ASN A 228 -0.40 7.66 -52.65
C ASN A 228 0.11 6.20 -52.76
N GLU A 229 -0.82 5.39 -53.30
CA GLU A 229 -0.71 4.13 -54.07
C GLU A 229 -1.34 2.93 -53.33
N ASN A 230 -2.62 2.61 -53.52
CA ASN A 230 -3.30 1.99 -54.66
C ASN A 230 -3.03 0.46 -54.81
N TRP A 231 -4.15 -0.25 -55.01
CA TRP A 231 -4.35 -1.62 -55.49
C TRP A 231 -4.62 -2.77 -54.51
N HIS A 232 -5.91 -3.15 -54.47
CA HIS A 232 -6.50 -4.47 -54.81
C HIS A 232 -5.73 -5.73 -54.33
N TYR A 233 -6.30 -6.65 -53.55
CA TYR A 233 -7.53 -7.45 -53.71
C TYR A 233 -7.95 -8.02 -52.35
#